data_AF-A0A370V5E8-F1
#
_entry.id   AF-A0A370V5E8-F1
#
_cell.length_a   1.000
_cell.length_b   1.000
_cell.length_c   1.000
_cell.angle_alpha   90.00
_cell.angle_beta   90.00
_cell.angle_gamma   90.00
#
_symmetry.space_group_name_H-M   'P 1'
#
loop_
_entity.id
_entity.type
_entity.pdbx_description
1 polymer ?
#
loop_
_entity_poly.entity_id
_entity_poly.type
_entity_poly.pdbx_seq_one_letter_code
_entity_poly.pdbx_strand_id
1 'polypeptide(L)'
;MDKATLIYLIKLLFKPKDQLSRLSLRLMSLGMAGLVGGWGLNIIFSDVFLEKYSDVIDRVSLNYQKYSDIAQIISLFFLVAGFVLWCVCVYFSLRDLNKRDIALIRAYGFENTDPQAAEKMLSFREKSKILHVDFKAFDSRNKNNNLSNAGFIRQVIRERIHHSGATAAYVAALGSVPYLYMIGSFMTDGHLTLKLFDFDRDKKIFHPLDAPPTNANIVKLYNNQLINDSKCVPSNNEGAIGLAISFTMEVMLPTY
;
A
#
# COMPACT_ATOMS: atom_id res chain seq x y z
N MET A 1 -21.39 5.94 17.69
CA MET A 1 -20.19 6.39 16.96
C MET A 1 -18.99 6.15 17.87
N ASP A 2 -18.05 5.30 17.46
CA ASP A 2 -17.02 4.77 18.36
C ASP A 2 -15.99 5.84 18.77
N LYS A 3 -15.44 5.75 19.99
CA LYS A 3 -14.43 6.69 20.50
C LYS A 3 -13.22 6.79 19.55
N ALA A 4 -12.89 5.70 18.88
CA ALA A 4 -11.83 5.62 17.88
C ALA A 4 -12.14 6.41 16.60
N THR A 5 -13.39 6.40 16.11
CA THR A 5 -13.78 7.12 14.89
C THR A 5 -13.73 8.64 15.11
N LEU A 6 -14.12 9.09 16.31
CA LEU A 6 -14.10 10.49 16.71
C LEU A 6 -12.67 11.04 16.84
N ILE A 7 -11.76 10.28 17.47
CA ILE A 7 -10.34 10.65 17.56
C ILE A 7 -9.69 10.72 16.16
N TYR A 8 -10.10 9.84 15.24
CA TYR A 8 -9.55 9.83 13.88
C TYR A 8 -10.04 11.01 13.03
N LEU A 9 -11.32 11.37 13.14
CA LEU A 9 -11.88 12.57 12.54
C LEU A 9 -11.15 13.83 13.03
N ILE A 10 -10.88 13.92 14.34
CA ILE A 10 -10.09 15.01 14.92
C ILE A 10 -8.67 15.03 14.35
N LYS A 11 -7.99 13.88 14.25
CA LYS A 11 -6.63 13.82 13.63
C LYS A 11 -6.63 14.29 12.17
N LEU A 12 -7.69 14.01 11.41
CA LEU A 12 -7.82 14.39 10.01
C LEU A 12 -7.93 15.92 9.84
N LEU A 13 -8.55 16.60 10.81
CA LEU A 13 -8.66 18.06 10.85
C LEU A 13 -7.37 18.74 11.35
N PHE A 14 -6.73 18.22 12.41
CA PHE A 14 -5.61 18.90 13.07
C PHE A 14 -4.23 18.50 12.57
N LYS A 15 -4.06 17.29 12.01
CA LYS A 15 -2.76 16.80 11.54
C LYS A 15 -2.91 15.92 10.28
N PRO A 16 -3.30 16.51 9.14
CA PRO A 16 -3.52 15.79 7.88
C PRO A 16 -2.21 15.16 7.38
N LYS A 17 -2.14 13.82 7.42
CA LYS A 17 -1.02 13.05 6.85
C LYS A 17 -1.08 12.97 5.32
N ASP A 18 -2.28 12.89 4.75
CA ASP A 18 -2.48 12.67 3.31
C ASP A 18 -2.57 13.99 2.52
N GLN A 19 -1.96 14.05 1.34
CA GLN A 19 -1.99 15.23 0.44
C GLN A 19 -3.42 15.67 0.09
N LEU A 20 -4.34 14.73 -0.11
CA LEU A 20 -5.74 15.02 -0.42
C LEU A 20 -6.46 15.76 0.72
N SER A 21 -6.21 15.35 1.96
CA SER A 21 -6.78 16.00 3.16
C SER A 21 -6.19 17.39 3.41
N ARG A 22 -4.91 17.61 3.05
CA ARG A 22 -4.31 18.95 3.07
C ARG A 22 -4.91 19.86 2.02
N LEU A 23 -5.16 19.32 0.82
CA LEU A 23 -5.75 20.07 -0.27
C LEU A 23 -7.21 20.45 0.03
N SER A 24 -8.01 19.53 0.59
CA SER A 24 -9.40 19.83 0.99
C SER A 24 -9.44 20.92 2.07
N LEU A 25 -8.61 20.84 3.11
CA LEU A 25 -8.51 21.86 4.16
C LEU A 25 -8.05 23.21 3.61
N ARG A 26 -7.08 23.23 2.68
CA ARG A 26 -6.64 24.47 2.01
C ARG A 26 -7.76 25.10 1.18
N LEU A 27 -8.49 24.30 0.40
CA LEU A 27 -9.63 24.80 -0.38
C LEU A 27 -10.73 25.36 0.51
N MET A 28 -11.06 24.66 1.61
CA MET A 28 -12.03 25.16 2.59
C MET A 28 -11.52 26.45 3.26
N SER A 29 -10.24 26.55 3.61
CA SER A 29 -9.67 27.77 4.20
C SER A 29 -9.67 28.96 3.23
N LEU A 30 -9.40 28.73 1.94
CA LEU A 30 -9.48 29.74 0.89
C LEU A 30 -10.92 30.20 0.65
N GLY A 31 -11.87 29.27 0.60
CA GLY A 31 -13.29 29.59 0.48
C GLY A 31 -13.81 30.38 1.69
N MET A 32 -13.43 29.99 2.91
CA MET A 32 -13.79 30.71 4.14
C MET A 32 -13.14 32.09 4.22
N ALA A 33 -11.86 32.22 3.87
CA ALA A 33 -11.17 33.52 3.83
C ALA A 33 -11.80 34.45 2.78
N GLY A 34 -12.16 33.92 1.61
CA GLY A 34 -12.85 34.66 0.56
C GLY A 34 -14.26 35.13 0.93
N LEU A 35 -15.00 34.34 1.72
CA LEU A 35 -16.35 34.70 2.20
C LEU A 35 -16.33 35.70 3.36
N VAL A 36 -15.38 35.59 4.30
CA VAL A 36 -15.33 36.42 5.51
C VAL A 36 -14.52 37.70 5.30
N GLY A 37 -13.42 37.64 4.56
CA GLY A 37 -12.48 38.76 4.39
C GLY A 37 -12.55 39.47 3.03
N GLY A 38 -13.28 38.91 2.06
CA GLY A 38 -13.24 39.36 0.67
C GLY A 38 -11.91 39.03 -0.03
N TRP A 39 -11.90 39.10 -1.36
CA TRP A 39 -10.70 38.89 -2.16
C TRP A 39 -10.01 40.24 -2.41
N GLY A 40 -8.89 40.49 -1.74
CA GLY A 40 -8.04 41.64 -2.02
C GLY A 40 -7.14 41.36 -3.23
N LEU A 41 -7.63 41.60 -4.44
CA LEU A 41 -6.75 41.68 -5.62
C LEU A 41 -6.19 43.10 -5.71
N ASN A 42 -4.94 43.28 -5.27
CA ASN A 42 -4.25 44.55 -5.44
C ASN A 42 -3.69 44.61 -6.88
N ILE A 43 -4.51 45.09 -7.82
CA ILE A 43 -4.08 45.29 -9.20
C ILE A 43 -3.37 46.65 -9.25
N ILE A 44 -2.04 46.62 -9.28
CA ILE A 44 -1.21 47.82 -9.42
C ILE A 44 -1.24 48.23 -10.89
N PHE A 45 -2.06 49.23 -11.23
CA PHE A 45 -2.00 49.90 -12.53
C PHE A 45 -0.86 50.91 -12.52
N SER A 46 -0.09 51.03 -13.62
CA SER A 46 0.92 52.07 -13.72
C SER A 46 0.27 53.43 -14.01
N ASP A 47 0.87 54.51 -13.53
CA ASP A 47 0.32 55.88 -13.65
C ASP A 47 0.06 56.29 -15.10
N VAL A 48 0.89 55.83 -16.03
CA VAL A 48 0.76 56.06 -17.49
C VAL A 48 -0.48 55.37 -18.07
N PHE A 49 -0.89 54.24 -17.50
CA PHE A 49 -2.09 53.51 -17.92
C PHE A 49 -3.37 54.17 -17.39
N LEU A 50 -3.32 54.73 -16.18
CA LEU A 50 -4.44 55.42 -15.54
C LEU A 50 -4.79 56.73 -16.26
N GLU A 51 -3.81 57.55 -16.64
CA GLU A 51 -4.10 58.80 -17.38
C GLU A 51 -4.71 58.55 -18.77
N LYS A 52 -4.27 57.49 -19.46
CA LYS A 52 -4.69 57.21 -20.84
C LYS A 52 -6.07 56.56 -20.94
N TYR A 53 -6.51 55.89 -19.88
CA TYR A 53 -7.74 55.13 -19.87
C TYR A 53 -8.69 55.47 -18.71
N SER A 54 -8.45 56.54 -17.95
CA SER A 54 -9.29 56.97 -16.81
C SER A 54 -10.77 57.07 -17.18
N ASP A 55 -11.08 57.70 -18.31
CA ASP A 55 -12.46 57.91 -18.80
C ASP A 55 -13.14 56.59 -19.23
N VAL A 56 -12.34 55.60 -19.64
CA VAL A 56 -12.80 54.24 -19.95
C VAL A 56 -12.94 53.41 -18.68
N ILE A 57 -12.03 53.56 -17.72
CA ILE A 57 -12.05 52.88 -16.41
C ILE A 57 -13.25 53.38 -15.58
N ASP A 58 -13.58 54.66 -15.61
CA ASP A 58 -14.77 55.22 -14.97
C ASP A 58 -16.07 54.70 -15.60
N ARG A 59 -16.10 54.48 -16.92
CA ARG A 59 -17.24 53.80 -17.59
C ARG A 59 -17.26 52.28 -17.42
N VAL A 60 -16.10 51.67 -17.19
CA VAL A 60 -15.89 50.23 -16.91
C VAL A 60 -15.94 49.94 -15.40
N SER A 61 -16.24 50.95 -14.57
CA SER A 61 -16.69 50.79 -13.17
C SER A 61 -18.08 50.12 -13.10
N LEU A 62 -18.25 49.04 -13.85
CA LEU A 62 -19.17 47.95 -13.59
C LEU A 62 -19.06 47.64 -12.09
N ASN A 63 -20.08 48.12 -11.37
CA ASN A 63 -20.34 48.01 -9.95
C ASN A 63 -19.34 47.09 -9.23
N TYR A 64 -18.56 47.65 -8.31
CA TYR A 64 -17.80 46.90 -7.29
C TYR A 64 -18.59 45.72 -6.71
N GLN A 65 -19.92 45.87 -6.65
CA GLN A 65 -20.92 44.86 -6.31
C GLN A 65 -20.93 43.62 -7.23
N LYS A 66 -20.83 43.77 -8.56
CA LYS A 66 -20.77 42.63 -9.51
C LYS A 66 -19.47 41.82 -9.37
N TYR A 67 -18.35 42.49 -9.12
CA TYR A 67 -17.08 41.81 -8.85
C TYR A 67 -17.09 41.11 -7.48
N SER A 68 -17.72 41.73 -6.47
CA SER A 68 -17.97 41.12 -5.17
C SER A 68 -18.86 39.88 -5.28
N ASP A 69 -19.93 39.92 -6.07
CA ASP A 69 -20.84 38.78 -6.28
C ASP A 69 -20.12 37.60 -6.98
N ILE A 70 -19.30 37.88 -7.99
CA ILE A 70 -18.47 36.86 -8.67
C ILE A 70 -17.46 36.25 -7.69
N ALA A 71 -16.79 37.07 -6.86
CA ALA A 71 -15.85 36.58 -5.86
C ALA A 71 -16.54 35.73 -4.78
N GLN A 72 -17.77 36.07 -4.38
CA GLN A 72 -18.57 35.27 -3.46
C GLN A 72 -18.96 33.92 -4.07
N ILE A 73 -19.39 33.89 -5.33
CA ILE A 73 -19.72 32.64 -6.04
C ILE A 73 -18.49 31.74 -6.15
N ILE A 74 -17.32 32.28 -6.49
CA ILE A 74 -16.06 31.54 -6.56
C ILE A 74 -15.66 31.02 -5.17
N SER A 75 -15.83 31.82 -4.13
CA SER A 75 -15.53 31.41 -2.75
C SER A 75 -16.45 30.29 -2.27
N LEU A 76 -17.74 30.39 -2.57
CA LEU A 76 -18.73 29.35 -2.29
C LEU A 76 -18.39 28.07 -3.03
N PHE A 77 -17.99 28.15 -4.31
CA PHE A 77 -17.54 27.01 -5.07
C PHE A 77 -16.33 26.32 -4.42
N PHE A 78 -15.32 27.07 -4.00
CA PHE A 78 -14.16 26.50 -3.30
C PHE A 78 -14.52 25.84 -1.97
N LEU A 79 -15.48 26.41 -1.23
CA LEU A 79 -15.96 25.85 0.02
C LEU A 79 -16.73 24.54 -0.23
N VAL A 80 -17.67 24.53 -1.17
CA VAL A 80 -18.46 23.35 -1.54
C VAL A 80 -17.55 22.24 -2.10
N ALA A 81 -16.64 22.57 -3.00
CA ALA A 81 -15.68 21.61 -3.55
C ALA A 81 -14.77 21.04 -2.46
N GLY A 82 -14.27 21.89 -1.55
CA GLY A 82 -13.48 21.48 -0.39
C GLY A 82 -14.26 20.56 0.56
N PHE A 83 -15.54 20.85 0.80
CA PHE A 83 -16.42 20.04 1.64
C PHE A 83 -16.72 18.68 1.01
N VAL A 84 -17.03 18.62 -0.29
CA VAL A 84 -17.23 17.36 -1.02
C VAL A 84 -15.96 16.50 -0.95
N LEU A 85 -14.79 17.09 -1.21
CA LEU A 85 -13.50 16.41 -1.06
C LEU A 85 -13.25 15.92 0.36
N TRP A 86 -13.65 16.69 1.38
CA TRP A 86 -13.56 16.29 2.78
C TRP A 86 -14.47 15.10 3.09
N CYS A 87 -15.74 15.13 2.64
CA CYS A 87 -16.67 14.00 2.79
C CYS A 87 -16.14 12.73 2.14
N VAL A 88 -15.57 12.82 0.93
CA VAL A 88 -14.90 11.70 0.26
C VAL A 88 -13.69 11.22 1.08
N CYS A 89 -12.90 12.13 1.64
CA CYS A 89 -11.78 11.78 2.50
C CYS A 89 -12.22 11.04 3.77
N VAL A 90 -13.29 11.51 4.42
CA VAL A 90 -13.88 10.88 5.61
C VAL A 90 -14.44 9.52 5.27
N TYR A 91 -15.21 9.38 4.19
CA TYR A 91 -15.76 8.11 3.74
C TYR A 91 -14.68 7.05 3.51
N PHE A 92 -13.62 7.39 2.76
CA PHE A 92 -12.49 6.47 2.56
C PHE A 92 -11.75 6.19 3.88
N SER A 93 -11.57 7.19 4.75
CA SER A 93 -10.91 6.99 6.03
C SER A 93 -11.69 6.07 6.96
N LEU A 94 -13.03 6.16 6.96
CA LEU A 94 -13.91 5.29 7.72
C LEU A 94 -13.88 3.85 7.18
N ARG A 95 -13.87 3.67 5.86
CA ARG A 95 -13.69 2.36 5.23
C ARG A 95 -12.33 1.72 5.59
N ASP A 96 -11.31 2.56 5.72
CA ASP A 96 -9.93 2.14 6.02
C ASP A 96 -9.58 2.08 7.51
N LEU A 97 -10.51 2.38 8.44
CA LEU A 97 -10.28 2.29 9.88
C LEU A 97 -9.97 0.85 10.35
N ASN A 98 -10.43 -0.15 9.59
CA ASN A 98 -10.09 -1.56 9.83
C ASN A 98 -8.65 -1.91 9.43
N LYS A 99 -7.96 -1.04 8.68
CA LYS A 99 -6.56 -1.19 8.28
C LYS A 99 -5.70 -0.12 8.97
N ARG A 100 -5.40 -0.32 10.27
CA ARG A 100 -4.70 0.68 11.10
C ARG A 100 -3.26 0.85 10.64
N ASP A 101 -2.47 -0.23 10.71
CA ASP A 101 -1.10 -0.29 10.24
C ASP A 101 -0.91 -1.53 9.35
N ILE A 102 -0.12 -1.38 8.27
CA ILE A 102 0.17 -2.45 7.30
C ILE A 102 1.65 -2.79 7.41
N ALA A 103 1.96 -4.03 7.75
CA ALA A 103 3.35 -4.46 7.82
C ALA A 103 3.81 -4.99 6.45
N LEU A 104 4.61 -4.19 5.73
CA LEU A 104 5.17 -4.57 4.43
C LEU A 104 6.44 -5.40 4.65
N ILE A 105 6.34 -6.67 4.30
CA ILE A 105 7.43 -7.64 4.34
C ILE A 105 8.13 -7.58 3.00
N ARG A 106 9.42 -7.27 3.02
CA ARG A 106 10.26 -7.33 1.84
C ARG A 106 11.27 -8.45 2.03
N ALA A 107 11.07 -9.53 1.29
CA ALA A 107 11.94 -10.69 1.31
C ALA A 107 12.54 -10.87 -0.08
N TYR A 108 13.59 -10.10 -0.39
CA TYR A 108 14.30 -10.22 -1.65
C TYR A 108 15.54 -11.10 -1.47
N GLY A 109 15.49 -12.30 -2.02
CA GLY A 109 16.59 -13.25 -2.07
C GLY A 109 17.64 -12.94 -3.14
N PHE A 110 17.50 -11.82 -3.86
CA PHE A 110 18.46 -11.35 -4.86
C PHE A 110 18.86 -9.90 -4.57
N GLU A 111 20.16 -9.63 -4.51
CA GLU A 111 20.74 -8.33 -4.13
C GLU A 111 20.38 -7.18 -5.09
N ASN A 112 20.08 -7.48 -6.35
CA ASN A 112 19.79 -6.47 -7.38
C ASN A 112 18.30 -6.07 -7.51
N THR A 113 17.48 -6.40 -6.51
CA THR A 113 16.04 -6.08 -6.54
C THR A 113 15.79 -4.69 -5.95
N ASP A 114 15.06 -3.81 -6.66
CA ASP A 114 14.71 -2.48 -6.14
C ASP A 114 13.90 -2.62 -4.83
N PRO A 115 14.42 -2.13 -3.69
CA PRO A 115 13.78 -2.29 -2.39
C PRO A 115 12.42 -1.57 -2.31
N GLN A 116 12.15 -0.60 -3.20
CA GLN A 116 10.89 0.15 -3.22
C GLN A 116 9.89 -0.37 -4.26
N ALA A 117 10.23 -1.42 -5.02
CA ALA A 117 9.38 -1.91 -6.11
C ALA A 117 7.95 -2.29 -5.65
N ALA A 118 7.84 -2.96 -4.50
CA ALA A 118 6.54 -3.34 -3.92
C ALA A 118 5.76 -2.13 -3.38
N GLU A 119 6.46 -1.11 -2.87
CA GLU A 119 5.82 0.08 -2.34
C GLU A 119 5.25 0.97 -3.45
N LYS A 120 5.93 1.08 -4.60
CA LYS A 120 5.46 1.88 -5.75
C LYS A 120 4.05 1.50 -6.19
N MET A 121 3.69 0.23 -6.03
CA MET A 121 2.42 -0.38 -6.47
C MET A 121 1.28 -0.21 -5.47
N LEU A 122 1.59 0.31 -4.27
CA LEU A 122 0.59 0.64 -3.27
C LEU A 122 -0.04 2.01 -3.52
N SER A 123 -1.31 2.14 -3.14
CA SER A 123 -1.99 3.42 -3.17
C SER A 123 -1.30 4.43 -2.25
N PHE A 124 -1.40 5.73 -2.56
CA PHE A 124 -0.77 6.80 -1.76
C PHE A 124 -1.13 6.74 -0.26
N ARG A 125 -2.34 6.27 0.06
CA ARG A 125 -2.82 6.11 1.44
C ARG A 125 -2.28 4.87 2.14
N GLU A 126 -2.08 3.77 1.42
CA GLU A 126 -1.44 2.59 2.00
C GLU A 126 0.01 2.89 2.33
N LYS A 127 0.72 3.63 1.44
CA LYS A 127 2.09 4.10 1.66
C LYS A 127 2.28 4.81 3.00
N SER A 128 1.32 5.63 3.44
CA SER A 128 1.44 6.39 4.70
C SER A 128 1.22 5.55 5.97
N LYS A 129 0.86 4.27 5.83
CA LYS A 129 0.57 3.31 6.91
C LYS A 129 1.55 2.12 6.95
N ILE A 130 2.56 2.11 6.08
CA ILE A 130 3.50 0.99 5.97
C ILE A 130 4.50 1.00 7.12
N LEU A 131 4.67 -0.16 7.73
CA LEU A 131 5.83 -0.50 8.55
C LEU A 131 6.71 -1.45 7.73
N HIS A 132 7.91 -0.99 7.38
CA HIS A 132 8.87 -1.78 6.62
C HIS A 132 9.53 -2.83 7.49
N VAL A 133 9.63 -4.04 6.97
CA VAL A 133 10.41 -5.12 7.56
C VAL A 133 11.14 -5.80 6.42
N ASP A 134 12.45 -5.57 6.40
CA ASP A 134 13.31 -6.02 5.34
C ASP A 134 14.10 -7.23 5.81
N PHE A 135 14.04 -8.31 5.04
CA PHE A 135 14.91 -9.47 5.22
C PHE A 135 16.12 -9.34 4.31
N LYS A 136 17.30 -9.61 4.86
CA LYS A 136 18.54 -9.66 4.08
C LYS A 136 18.52 -10.89 3.16
N ALA A 137 18.99 -10.71 1.94
CA ALA A 137 19.26 -11.82 1.03
C ALA A 137 20.31 -12.75 1.66
N PHE A 138 20.14 -14.05 1.49
CA PHE A 138 21.14 -15.03 1.88
C PHE A 138 21.06 -16.26 0.97
N ASP A 139 22.15 -17.01 0.88
CA ASP A 139 22.19 -18.22 0.07
C ASP A 139 21.37 -19.35 0.72
N SER A 140 20.15 -19.45 0.24
CA SER A 140 19.14 -20.43 0.63
C SER A 140 19.36 -21.84 0.07
N ARG A 141 20.38 -22.06 -0.76
CA ARG A 141 20.77 -23.41 -1.24
C ARG A 141 21.70 -24.11 -0.24
N ASN A 142 22.36 -23.36 0.63
CA ASN A 142 23.21 -23.92 1.67
C ASN A 142 22.40 -24.29 2.92
N LYS A 143 22.36 -25.60 3.23
CA LYS A 143 21.63 -26.15 4.39
C LYS A 143 22.03 -25.50 5.72
N ASN A 144 23.32 -25.25 5.94
CA ASN A 144 23.82 -24.71 7.21
C ASN A 144 23.42 -23.23 7.39
N ASN A 145 23.41 -22.47 6.30
CA ASN A 145 22.92 -21.09 6.29
C ASN A 145 21.40 -21.04 6.50
N ASN A 146 20.65 -21.98 5.92
CA ASN A 146 19.21 -22.08 6.15
C ASN A 146 18.88 -22.30 7.62
N LEU A 147 19.56 -23.24 8.29
CA LEU A 147 19.26 -23.55 9.69
C LEU A 147 19.56 -22.39 10.64
N SER A 148 20.67 -21.69 10.42
CA SER A 148 21.05 -20.51 11.23
C SER A 148 20.11 -19.32 10.99
N ASN A 149 19.80 -19.01 9.72
CA ASN A 149 18.95 -17.87 9.37
C ASN A 149 17.46 -18.13 9.62
N ALA A 150 17.00 -19.39 9.60
CA ALA A 150 15.63 -19.76 9.93
C ALA A 150 15.25 -19.32 11.34
N GLY A 151 16.15 -19.49 12.32
CA GLY A 151 15.93 -19.03 13.70
C GLY A 151 15.74 -17.52 13.78
N PHE A 152 16.62 -16.76 13.12
CA PHE A 152 16.54 -15.30 13.04
C PHE A 152 15.24 -14.83 12.38
N ILE A 153 14.88 -15.39 11.23
CA ILE A 153 13.66 -15.01 10.49
C ILE A 153 12.42 -15.35 11.31
N ARG A 154 12.38 -16.52 11.93
CA ARG A 154 11.29 -16.91 12.83
C ARG A 154 11.16 -15.96 14.01
N GLN A 155 12.26 -15.52 14.59
CA GLN A 155 12.25 -14.54 15.69
C GLN A 155 11.72 -13.18 15.22
N VAL A 156 12.22 -12.65 14.11
CA VAL A 156 11.76 -11.37 13.54
C VAL A 156 10.26 -11.40 13.22
N ILE A 157 9.77 -12.50 12.66
CA ILE A 157 8.33 -12.68 12.38
C ILE A 157 7.55 -12.71 13.69
N ARG A 158 8.00 -13.46 14.69
CA ARG A 158 7.33 -13.57 15.99
C ARG A 158 7.34 -12.25 16.77
N GLU A 159 8.43 -11.50 16.76
CA GLU A 159 8.49 -10.15 17.35
C GLU A 159 7.53 -9.20 16.64
N ARG A 160 7.31 -9.41 15.33
CA ARG A 160 6.35 -8.63 14.55
C ARG A 160 4.89 -9.01 14.81
N ILE A 161 4.59 -10.28 15.07
CA ILE A 161 3.28 -10.73 15.61
C ILE A 161 2.96 -9.94 16.89
N HIS A 162 3.96 -9.53 17.67
CA HIS A 162 3.77 -8.73 18.88
C HIS A 162 3.66 -7.21 18.65
N HIS A 163 3.71 -6.69 17.42
CA HIS A 163 3.34 -5.31 17.13
C HIS A 163 1.81 -5.15 17.18
N SER A 164 1.29 -4.76 18.34
CA SER A 164 -0.12 -4.69 18.72
C SER A 164 -1.04 -3.77 17.87
N GLY A 165 -0.54 -3.16 16.80
CA GLY A 165 -1.27 -2.21 15.94
C GLY A 165 -1.50 -2.69 14.50
N ALA A 166 -0.74 -3.67 14.00
CA ALA A 166 -0.86 -4.13 12.62
C ALA A 166 -2.09 -5.01 12.45
N THR A 167 -2.87 -4.76 11.40
CA THR A 167 -4.11 -5.51 11.10
C THR A 167 -3.96 -6.39 9.85
N ALA A 168 -2.94 -6.13 9.03
CA ALA A 168 -2.65 -6.89 7.82
C ALA A 168 -1.14 -6.91 7.55
N ALA A 169 -0.67 -7.98 6.92
CA ALA A 169 0.72 -8.13 6.48
C ALA A 169 0.78 -8.30 4.96
N TYR A 170 1.54 -7.44 4.31
CA TYR A 170 1.72 -7.44 2.86
C TYR A 170 3.08 -8.08 2.55
N VAL A 171 3.09 -9.22 1.88
CA VAL A 171 4.30 -10.01 1.65
C VAL A 171 4.76 -9.84 0.21
N ALA A 172 5.88 -9.17 0.00
CA ALA A 172 6.59 -9.13 -1.27
C ALA A 172 7.86 -9.97 -1.15
N ALA A 173 7.86 -11.12 -1.82
CA ALA A 173 8.99 -12.05 -1.78
C ALA A 173 9.44 -12.41 -3.20
N LEU A 174 10.74 -12.44 -3.43
CA LEU A 174 11.36 -12.87 -4.68
C LEU A 174 12.63 -13.62 -4.35
N GLY A 175 12.79 -14.86 -4.79
CA GLY A 175 13.97 -15.66 -4.42
C GLY A 175 13.94 -17.07 -4.98
N SER A 176 14.81 -17.91 -4.44
CA SER A 176 14.82 -19.36 -4.73
C SER A 176 13.59 -20.06 -4.12
N VAL A 177 13.30 -21.28 -4.58
CA VAL A 177 12.21 -22.09 -4.01
C VAL A 177 12.39 -22.35 -2.51
N PRO A 178 13.56 -22.78 -1.99
CA PRO A 178 13.78 -22.93 -0.56
C PRO A 178 13.55 -21.64 0.25
N TYR A 179 13.98 -20.49 -0.30
CA TYR A 179 13.80 -19.20 0.34
C TYR A 179 12.31 -18.83 0.47
N LEU A 180 11.56 -18.94 -0.63
CA LEU A 180 10.13 -18.62 -0.66
C LEU A 180 9.32 -19.57 0.23
N TYR A 181 9.67 -20.87 0.25
CA TYR A 181 9.04 -21.86 1.12
C TYR A 181 9.21 -21.52 2.60
N MET A 182 10.41 -21.11 3.01
CA MET A 182 10.70 -20.73 4.38
C MET A 182 9.95 -19.46 4.79
N ILE A 183 9.91 -18.43 3.93
CA ILE A 183 9.11 -17.22 4.19
C ILE A 183 7.62 -17.59 4.32
N GLY A 184 7.08 -18.38 3.40
CA GLY A 184 5.68 -18.81 3.45
C GLY A 184 5.32 -19.55 4.73
N SER A 185 6.13 -20.53 5.13
CA SER A 185 5.87 -21.38 6.30
C SER A 185 5.92 -20.64 7.64
N PHE A 186 6.71 -19.57 7.74
CA PHE A 186 6.72 -18.75 8.95
C PHE A 186 5.59 -17.74 9.01
N MET A 187 5.04 -17.31 7.87
CA MET A 187 3.95 -16.32 7.85
C MET A 187 2.57 -16.93 8.05
N THR A 188 2.43 -18.26 7.94
CA THR A 188 1.15 -18.97 8.12
C THR A 188 0.69 -19.12 9.57
N ASP A 189 1.22 -18.32 10.51
CA ASP A 189 0.85 -18.36 11.94
C ASP A 189 -0.60 -17.95 12.24
N GLY A 190 -1.30 -17.36 11.25
CA GLY A 190 -2.71 -16.98 11.33
C GLY A 190 -2.99 -15.71 12.13
N HIS A 191 -1.97 -14.97 12.57
CA HIS A 191 -2.17 -13.79 13.42
C HIS A 191 -2.60 -12.54 12.64
N LEU A 192 -2.12 -12.39 11.40
CA LEU A 192 -2.44 -11.26 10.52
C LEU A 192 -3.03 -11.74 9.21
N THR A 193 -4.01 -11.02 8.68
CA THR A 193 -4.51 -11.27 7.33
C THR A 193 -3.38 -11.01 6.34
N LEU A 194 -2.95 -12.05 5.64
CA LEU A 194 -1.87 -11.99 4.65
C LEU A 194 -2.40 -11.52 3.30
N LYS A 195 -1.71 -10.54 2.70
CA LYS A 195 -1.85 -10.20 1.28
C LYS A 195 -0.52 -10.46 0.57
N LEU A 196 -0.52 -11.33 -0.43
CA LEU A 196 0.68 -11.69 -1.19
C LEU A 196 0.84 -10.72 -2.36
N PHE A 197 2.09 -10.42 -2.70
CA PHE A 197 2.43 -9.72 -3.94
C PHE A 197 3.10 -10.72 -4.87
N ASP A 198 2.57 -10.84 -6.07
CA ASP A 198 3.22 -11.59 -7.14
C ASP A 198 4.10 -10.65 -7.97
N PHE A 199 5.19 -11.17 -8.51
CA PHE A 199 6.13 -10.42 -9.32
C PHE A 199 5.92 -10.76 -10.80
N ASP A 200 5.33 -9.84 -11.54
CA ASP A 200 5.21 -9.93 -12.99
C ASP A 200 6.61 -9.76 -13.59
N ARG A 201 7.16 -10.87 -14.11
CA ARG A 201 8.53 -10.91 -14.66
C ARG A 201 8.65 -10.12 -15.96
N ASP A 202 7.58 -10.03 -16.74
CA ASP A 202 7.58 -9.34 -18.03
C ASP A 202 7.59 -7.82 -17.83
N LYS A 203 6.75 -7.35 -16.91
CA LYS A 203 6.66 -5.92 -16.58
C LYS A 203 7.65 -5.47 -15.51
N LYS A 204 8.30 -6.42 -14.82
CA LYS A 204 9.21 -6.19 -13.68
C LYS A 204 8.55 -5.40 -12.54
N ILE A 205 7.29 -5.69 -12.25
CA ILE A 205 6.50 -5.01 -11.22
C ILE A 205 5.85 -6.02 -10.28
N PHE A 206 5.69 -5.61 -9.02
CA PHE A 206 4.87 -6.36 -8.07
C PHE A 206 3.39 -6.02 -8.27
N HIS A 207 2.50 -6.98 -8.07
CA HIS A 207 1.08 -6.74 -8.03
C HIS A 207 0.45 -7.50 -6.87
N PRO A 208 -0.45 -6.85 -6.09
CA PRO A 208 -1.10 -7.50 -4.97
C PRO A 208 -2.10 -8.55 -5.47
N LEU A 209 -2.01 -9.75 -4.94
CA LEU A 209 -2.98 -10.82 -5.14
C LEU A 209 -4.14 -10.65 -4.16
N ASP A 210 -5.37 -10.78 -4.64
CA ASP A 210 -6.55 -10.74 -3.79
C ASP A 210 -6.81 -12.08 -3.08
N ALA A 211 -6.39 -13.19 -3.70
CA ALA A 211 -6.39 -14.53 -3.11
C ALA A 211 -5.19 -15.33 -3.65
N PRO A 212 -4.67 -16.32 -2.90
CA PRO A 212 -3.69 -17.26 -3.45
C PRO A 212 -4.32 -18.03 -4.62
N PRO A 213 -3.58 -18.27 -5.72
CA PRO A 213 -4.10 -19.01 -6.86
C PRO A 213 -4.43 -20.46 -6.45
N THR A 214 -5.70 -20.84 -6.49
CA THR A 214 -6.19 -22.14 -6.02
C THR A 214 -6.35 -23.21 -7.12
N ASN A 215 -6.18 -22.85 -8.38
CA ASN A 215 -6.52 -23.72 -9.51
C ASN A 215 -5.39 -24.69 -9.92
N ALA A 216 -4.45 -24.99 -9.02
CA ALA A 216 -3.38 -25.93 -9.32
C ALA A 216 -3.89 -27.38 -9.19
N ASN A 217 -3.87 -28.13 -10.28
CA ASN A 217 -4.10 -29.57 -10.26
C ASN A 217 -2.87 -30.27 -9.69
N ILE A 218 -2.97 -30.74 -8.46
CA ILE A 218 -1.88 -31.47 -7.79
C ILE A 218 -1.87 -32.91 -8.31
N VAL A 219 -0.82 -33.24 -9.05
CA VAL A 219 -0.54 -34.62 -9.47
C VAL A 219 0.47 -35.22 -8.50
N LYS A 220 0.11 -36.32 -7.84
CA LYS A 220 1.01 -37.03 -6.91
C LYS A 220 1.48 -38.32 -7.56
N LEU A 221 2.79 -38.55 -7.53
CA LEU A 221 3.42 -39.74 -8.09
C LEU A 221 4.28 -40.42 -7.02
N TYR A 222 4.25 -41.74 -7.00
CA TYR A 222 5.20 -42.58 -6.27
C TYR A 222 5.63 -43.72 -7.20
N ASN A 223 6.94 -43.94 -7.37
CA ASN A 223 7.49 -44.88 -8.35
C ASN A 223 6.85 -44.75 -9.75
N ASN A 224 6.70 -43.52 -10.24
CA ASN A 224 6.03 -43.17 -11.51
C ASN A 224 4.55 -43.60 -11.64
N GLN A 225 3.90 -43.97 -10.54
CA GLN A 225 2.47 -44.30 -10.52
C GLN A 225 1.68 -43.20 -9.82
N LEU A 226 0.51 -42.90 -10.37
CA LEU A 226 -0.43 -41.94 -9.78
C LEU A 226 -0.96 -42.48 -8.45
N ILE A 227 -0.83 -41.66 -7.41
CA ILE A 227 -1.35 -41.96 -6.08
C ILE A 227 -2.35 -40.89 -5.66
N ASN A 228 -3.43 -41.31 -5.00
CA ASN A 228 -4.43 -40.37 -4.46
C ASN A 228 -4.09 -39.92 -3.04
N ASP A 229 -3.54 -40.85 -2.24
CA ASP A 229 -3.15 -40.62 -0.84
C ASP A 229 -1.64 -40.76 -0.68
N SER A 230 -1.03 -39.86 0.10
CA SER A 230 0.40 -39.87 0.40
C SER A 230 0.77 -40.90 1.47
N LYS A 231 -0.20 -41.46 2.21
CA LYS A 231 0.02 -42.48 3.24
C LYS A 231 0.57 -43.80 2.71
N CYS A 232 0.46 -44.07 1.42
CA CYS A 232 0.97 -45.30 0.81
C CYS A 232 2.48 -45.28 0.53
N VAL A 233 3.15 -44.15 0.76
CA VAL A 233 4.59 -44.01 0.54
C VAL A 233 5.35 -44.49 1.78
N PRO A 234 6.10 -45.61 1.72
CA PRO A 234 6.90 -46.08 2.84
C PRO A 234 8.07 -45.13 3.10
N SER A 235 8.45 -44.98 4.37
CA SER A 235 9.69 -44.32 4.75
C SER A 235 10.90 -45.18 4.39
N ASN A 236 12.04 -44.55 4.15
CA ASN A 236 13.32 -45.26 4.05
C ASN A 236 13.73 -45.85 5.41
N ASN A 237 14.88 -46.56 5.43
CA ASN A 237 15.42 -47.20 6.64
C ASN A 237 15.75 -46.22 7.78
N GLU A 238 15.83 -44.92 7.49
CA GLU A 238 16.08 -43.84 8.47
C GLU A 238 14.78 -43.14 8.90
N GLY A 239 13.61 -43.62 8.47
CA GLY A 239 12.31 -43.01 8.77
C GLY A 239 12.01 -41.74 7.96
N ALA A 240 12.76 -41.45 6.90
CA ALA A 240 12.58 -40.28 6.04
C ALA A 240 11.85 -40.61 4.73
N ILE A 241 11.16 -39.61 4.19
CA ILE A 241 10.50 -39.66 2.87
C ILE A 241 11.12 -38.58 1.98
N GLY A 242 11.52 -38.95 0.77
CA GLY A 242 11.96 -38.00 -0.25
C GLY A 242 10.76 -37.34 -0.92
N LEU A 243 10.71 -36.01 -0.93
CA LEU A 243 9.69 -35.23 -1.62
C LEU A 243 10.32 -34.42 -2.74
N ALA A 244 9.81 -34.58 -3.96
CA ALA A 244 10.15 -33.75 -5.10
C ALA A 244 8.89 -33.01 -5.56
N ILE A 245 9.03 -31.70 -5.82
CA ILE A 245 7.94 -30.82 -6.25
C ILE A 245 8.38 -30.19 -7.57
N SER A 246 7.51 -30.25 -8.56
CA SER A 246 7.68 -29.55 -9.84
C SER A 246 6.40 -28.85 -10.23
N PHE A 247 6.55 -27.72 -10.90
CA PHE A 247 5.43 -26.87 -11.33
C PHE A 247 5.18 -26.92 -12.84
N THR A 248 6.19 -27.32 -13.63
CA THR A 248 6.15 -27.23 -15.11
C THR A 248 6.78 -28.42 -15.84
N MET A 249 7.55 -29.28 -15.17
CA MET A 249 8.24 -30.42 -15.79
C MET A 249 7.98 -31.71 -15.02
N GLU A 250 7.96 -32.85 -15.70
CA GLU A 250 7.98 -34.13 -15.00
C GLU A 250 9.29 -34.27 -14.22
N VAL A 251 9.19 -34.73 -12.97
CA VAL A 251 10.37 -35.02 -12.14
C VAL A 251 10.98 -36.32 -12.68
N MET A 252 12.10 -36.21 -13.39
CA MET A 252 12.90 -37.38 -13.75
C MET A 252 13.66 -37.86 -12.50
N LEU A 253 13.28 -39.02 -11.98
CA LEU A 253 14.05 -39.69 -10.94
C LEU A 253 15.38 -40.16 -11.56
N PRO A 254 16.52 -40.00 -10.86
CA PRO A 254 17.76 -40.62 -11.29
C PRO A 254 17.56 -42.14 -11.33
N THR A 255 17.62 -42.72 -12.52
CA THR A 255 17.76 -44.16 -12.70
C THR A 255 19.15 -44.54 -12.18
N TYR A 256 19.18 -45.17 -11.01
CA TYR A 256 20.37 -45.85 -10.49
C TYR A 256 20.42 -47.28 -11.02
#